data_AF-A0A940L7Z2-F1
#
_entry.id   AF-A0A940L7Z2-F1
#
_cell.length_a   1.000
_cell.length_b   1.000
_cell.length_c   1.000
_cell.angle_alpha   90.00
_cell.angle_beta   90.00
_cell.angle_gamma   90.00
#
_symmetry.space_group_name_H-M   'P 1'
#
loop_
_entity.id
_entity.type
_entity.pdbx_description
1 polymer ?
#
loop_
_entity_poly.entity_id
_entity_poly.type
_entity_poly.pdbx_seq_one_letter_code
_entity_poly.pdbx_strand_id
1 'polypeptide(L)'
;MNFFKENLQVFKKVAFPLFLLVVLSSNIDQYLNMRVEEALKDPLGATQQVYWFGFLSIISSVIFPVLLIATALYAMHTSRMVKNFSDFLGKYINQIFIETLRSWGKTLLWSLLFILPGFWKYLEYSMVPFIVTSSEKYDAGKIDALKASSFVFRKHWFRIIGILFIFHLFIPLIMASIFDSYRLLWKTPIASLMLNLLDTYLLLISTQLLFNVFQDEVKRHDAHV
;
A
#
# COMPACT_ATOMS: atom_id res chain seq x y z
N MET A 1 26.08 -5.62 0.72
CA MET A 1 26.09 -5.73 2.20
C MET A 1 25.44 -4.54 2.94
N ASN A 2 24.73 -3.62 2.25
CA ASN A 2 24.12 -2.43 2.88
C ASN A 2 22.58 -2.50 3.08
N PHE A 3 21.88 -3.46 2.47
CA PHE A 3 20.41 -3.53 2.51
C PHE A 3 19.84 -3.63 3.94
N PHE A 4 20.41 -4.50 4.79
CA PHE A 4 19.95 -4.65 6.18
C PHE A 4 20.16 -3.38 7.01
N LYS A 5 21.27 -2.68 6.79
CA LYS A 5 21.58 -1.43 7.49
C LYS A 5 20.61 -0.32 7.07
N GLU A 6 20.36 -0.20 5.78
CA GLU A 6 19.37 0.72 5.22
C GLU A 6 17.96 0.39 5.72
N ASN A 7 17.55 -0.88 5.68
CA ASN A 7 16.26 -1.35 6.18
C ASN A 7 16.07 -1.01 7.67
N LEU A 8 17.09 -1.22 8.50
CA LEU A 8 17.02 -0.89 9.91
C LEU A 8 16.92 0.63 10.15
N GLN A 9 17.60 1.45 9.34
CA GLN A 9 17.48 2.91 9.41
C GLN A 9 16.08 3.39 9.00
N VAL A 10 15.56 2.86 7.89
CA VAL A 10 14.20 3.12 7.40
C VAL A 10 13.18 2.71 8.45
N PHE A 11 13.31 1.51 9.02
CA PHE A 11 12.45 1.01 10.08
C PHE A 11 12.47 1.93 11.30
N LYS A 12 13.64 2.31 11.83
CA LYS A 12 13.73 3.21 12.98
C LYS A 12 13.05 4.56 12.76
N LYS A 13 13.05 5.08 11.53
CA LYS A 13 12.47 6.39 11.19
C LYS A 13 10.93 6.39 11.22
N VAL A 14 10.29 5.29 10.83
CA VAL A 14 8.82 5.25 10.66
C VAL A 14 8.11 4.10 11.36
N ALA A 15 8.82 3.23 12.08
CA ALA A 15 8.24 2.04 12.71
C ALA A 15 7.06 2.40 13.60
N PHE A 16 7.19 3.43 14.45
CA PHE A 16 6.12 3.81 15.37
C PHE A 16 4.87 4.35 14.65
N PRO A 17 4.93 5.40 13.79
CA PRO A 17 3.75 5.88 13.09
C PRO A 17 3.15 4.82 12.15
N LEU A 18 3.98 4.01 11.49
CA LEU A 18 3.51 2.94 10.61
C LEU A 18 2.81 1.83 11.40
N PHE A 19 3.38 1.40 12.53
CA PHE A 19 2.79 0.40 13.40
C PHE A 19 1.42 0.84 13.95
N LEU A 20 1.32 2.09 14.42
CA LEU A 20 0.04 2.64 14.86
C LEU A 20 -1.00 2.63 13.74
N LEU A 21 -0.62 3.00 12.51
CA LEU A 21 -1.51 2.96 11.36
C LEU A 21 -1.94 1.53 11.01
N VAL A 22 -1.01 0.56 11.06
CA VAL A 22 -1.34 -0.86 10.80
C VAL A 22 -2.32 -1.38 11.84
N VAL A 23 -2.07 -1.13 13.14
CA VAL A 23 -2.98 -1.52 14.22
C VAL A 23 -4.34 -0.85 14.04
N LEU A 24 -4.38 0.45 13.74
CA LEU A 24 -5.64 1.16 13.53
C LEU A 24 -6.42 0.60 12.33
N SER A 25 -5.75 0.43 11.19
CA SER A 25 -6.33 -0.14 9.96
C SER A 25 -6.86 -1.55 10.21
N SER A 26 -6.08 -2.42 10.82
CA SER A 26 -6.46 -3.82 11.06
C SER A 26 -7.71 -3.93 11.94
N ASN A 27 -7.83 -3.05 12.94
CA ASN A 27 -8.96 -3.07 13.86
C ASN A 27 -10.22 -2.49 13.24
N ILE A 28 -10.10 -1.43 12.43
CA ILE A 28 -11.23 -0.88 11.69
C ILE A 28 -11.74 -1.91 10.67
N ASP A 29 -10.84 -2.54 9.91
CA ASP A 29 -11.24 -3.55 8.94
C ASP A 29 -11.90 -4.76 9.60
N GLN A 30 -11.36 -5.26 10.72
CA GLN A 30 -11.99 -6.34 11.49
C GLN A 30 -13.38 -5.95 12.02
N TYR A 31 -13.48 -4.75 12.59
CA TYR A 31 -14.75 -4.25 13.13
C TYR A 31 -15.80 -4.14 12.01
N LEU A 32 -15.44 -3.55 10.87
CA LEU A 32 -16.34 -3.41 9.74
C LEU A 32 -16.76 -4.77 9.16
N ASN A 33 -15.82 -5.72 9.02
CA ASN A 33 -16.12 -7.06 8.54
C ASN A 33 -17.07 -7.81 9.46
N MET A 34 -16.86 -7.76 10.78
CA MET A 34 -17.78 -8.36 11.76
C MET A 34 -19.18 -7.77 11.65
N ARG A 35 -19.31 -6.44 11.52
CA ARG A 35 -20.61 -5.78 11.40
C ARG A 35 -21.32 -6.12 10.09
N VAL A 36 -20.59 -6.21 8.99
CA VAL A 36 -21.15 -6.65 7.70
C VAL A 36 -21.60 -8.11 7.80
N GLU A 37 -20.81 -8.99 8.40
CA GLU A 37 -21.16 -10.41 8.56
C GLU A 37 -22.39 -10.61 9.46
N GLU A 38 -22.46 -9.89 10.59
CA GLU A 38 -23.63 -9.87 11.48
C GLU A 38 -24.89 -9.43 10.72
N ALA A 39 -24.79 -8.33 9.96
CA ALA A 39 -25.92 -7.79 9.20
C ALA A 39 -26.34 -8.67 8.02
N LEU A 40 -25.43 -9.46 7.44
CA LEU A 40 -25.74 -10.43 6.37
C LEU A 40 -26.39 -11.72 6.89
N LYS A 41 -26.16 -12.08 8.15
CA LYS A 41 -26.77 -13.25 8.81
C LYS A 41 -28.20 -12.99 9.29
N ASP A 42 -28.67 -11.75 9.23
CA ASP A 42 -30.03 -11.39 9.63
C ASP A 42 -31.06 -12.04 8.67
N PRO A 43 -32.00 -12.88 9.19
CA PRO A 43 -33.00 -13.56 8.37
C PRO A 43 -33.98 -12.61 7.65
N LEU A 44 -34.00 -11.33 8.01
CA LEU A 44 -34.85 -10.31 7.36
C LEU A 44 -34.26 -9.73 6.05
N GLY A 45 -33.09 -10.21 5.61
CA GLY A 45 -32.44 -9.79 4.36
C GLY A 45 -31.42 -8.68 4.55
N ALA A 46 -30.86 -8.14 3.45
CA ALA A 46 -29.82 -7.12 3.50
C ALA A 46 -30.36 -5.81 4.12
N THR A 47 -30.11 -5.64 5.42
CA THR A 47 -30.53 -4.46 6.18
C THR A 47 -29.74 -3.22 5.74
N GLN A 48 -30.28 -2.02 6.00
CA GLN A 48 -29.62 -0.73 5.72
C GLN A 48 -28.18 -0.66 6.30
N GLN A 49 -27.91 -1.43 7.36
CA GLN A 49 -26.61 -1.53 7.99
C GLN A 49 -25.54 -2.13 7.05
N VAL A 50 -25.90 -3.10 6.20
CA VAL A 50 -24.95 -3.68 5.23
C VAL A 50 -24.43 -2.60 4.27
N TYR A 51 -25.30 -1.73 3.77
CA TYR A 51 -24.90 -0.65 2.87
C TYR A 51 -24.01 0.38 3.58
N TRP A 52 -24.34 0.73 4.82
CA TRP A 52 -23.57 1.71 5.59
C TRP A 52 -22.17 1.19 5.94
N PHE A 53 -22.07 -0.02 6.51
CA PHE A 53 -20.78 -0.62 6.87
C PHE A 53 -19.96 -1.01 5.63
N GLY A 54 -20.62 -1.45 4.55
CA GLY A 54 -19.97 -1.69 3.26
C GLY A 54 -19.36 -0.41 2.67
N PHE A 55 -20.10 0.71 2.70
CA PHE A 55 -19.58 2.01 2.26
C PHE A 55 -18.37 2.46 3.10
N LEU A 56 -18.44 2.34 4.42
CA LEU A 56 -17.31 2.65 5.30
C LEU A 56 -16.10 1.74 5.03
N SER A 57 -16.33 0.46 4.72
CA SER A 57 -15.27 -0.48 4.34
C SER A 57 -14.57 -0.06 3.05
N ILE A 58 -15.32 0.38 2.05
CA ILE A 58 -14.74 0.94 0.81
C ILE A 58 -13.88 2.17 1.12
N ILE A 59 -14.36 3.10 1.94
CA ILE A 59 -13.58 4.28 2.35
C ILE A 59 -12.29 3.85 3.08
N SER A 60 -12.39 2.94 4.04
CA SER A 60 -11.25 2.37 4.78
C SER A 60 -10.20 1.81 3.82
N SER A 61 -10.65 1.01 2.85
CA SER A 61 -9.80 0.34 1.87
C SER A 61 -9.05 1.27 0.91
N VAL A 62 -9.43 2.56 0.84
CA VAL A 62 -8.71 3.57 0.05
C VAL A 62 -7.81 4.42 0.95
N ILE A 63 -8.33 4.89 2.08
CA ILE A 63 -7.60 5.81 2.96
C ILE A 63 -6.39 5.13 3.60
N PHE A 64 -6.56 3.95 4.19
CA PHE A 64 -5.48 3.30 4.92
C PHE A 64 -4.31 2.88 4.03
N PRO A 65 -4.52 2.24 2.86
CA PRO A 65 -3.41 1.92 1.97
C PRO A 65 -2.63 3.15 1.52
N VAL A 66 -3.31 4.28 1.26
CA VAL A 66 -2.66 5.55 0.89
C VAL A 66 -1.81 6.09 2.05
N LEU A 67 -2.33 6.08 3.29
CA LEU A 67 -1.57 6.53 4.46
C LEU A 67 -0.38 5.61 4.77
N LEU A 68 -0.58 4.30 4.67
CA LEU A 68 0.45 3.28 4.91
C LEU A 68 1.58 3.41 3.90
N ILE A 69 1.28 3.47 2.60
CA ILE A 69 2.31 3.61 1.55
C ILE A 69 3.02 4.96 1.65
N ALA A 70 2.30 6.06 1.92
CA ALA A 70 2.91 7.37 2.09
C ALA A 70 3.87 7.39 3.29
N THR A 71 3.48 6.78 4.40
CA THR A 71 4.31 6.67 5.61
C THR A 71 5.55 5.81 5.37
N ALA A 72 5.39 4.68 4.67
CA ALA A 72 6.51 3.84 4.29
C ALA A 72 7.48 4.58 3.35
N LEU A 73 6.96 5.31 2.35
CA LEU A 73 7.78 6.06 1.38
C LEU A 73 8.51 7.24 2.01
N TYR A 74 7.93 7.93 3.01
CA TYR A 74 8.64 8.97 3.76
C TYR A 74 9.96 8.48 4.36
N ALA A 75 10.02 7.21 4.76
CA ALA A 75 11.22 6.63 5.34
C ALA A 75 12.36 6.52 4.33
N MET A 76 12.02 6.30 3.05
CA MET A 76 12.94 6.05 1.94
C MET A 76 13.20 7.33 1.12
N HIS A 77 12.36 8.34 1.30
CA HIS A 77 12.49 9.62 0.62
C HIS A 77 13.76 10.35 1.10
N THR A 78 14.63 10.67 0.15
CA THR A 78 15.97 11.24 0.41
C THR A 78 16.04 12.73 0.06
N SER A 79 14.91 13.40 -0.24
CA SER A 79 14.93 14.82 -0.62
C SER A 79 15.35 15.71 0.54
N ARG A 80 16.27 16.64 0.25
CA ARG A 80 16.73 17.68 1.18
C ARG A 80 15.64 18.71 1.52
N MET A 81 14.59 18.80 0.71
CA MET A 81 13.53 19.81 0.83
C MET A 81 12.46 19.43 1.86
N VAL A 82 12.37 18.16 2.23
CA VAL A 82 11.36 17.67 3.17
C VAL A 82 12.05 17.29 4.48
N LYS A 83 11.91 18.15 5.50
CA LYS A 83 12.60 17.96 6.78
C LYS A 83 11.80 17.07 7.73
N ASN A 84 10.48 17.25 7.77
CA ASN A 84 9.61 16.55 8.73
C ASN A 84 8.55 15.69 8.03
N PHE A 85 7.99 14.74 8.79
CA PHE A 85 6.92 13.86 8.32
C PHE A 85 5.67 14.64 7.89
N SER A 86 5.30 15.69 8.65
CA SER A 86 4.16 16.55 8.32
C SER A 86 4.34 17.27 6.98
N ASP A 87 5.56 17.73 6.68
CA ASP A 87 5.86 18.41 5.41
C ASP A 87 5.74 17.42 4.24
N PHE A 88 6.20 16.18 4.44
CA PHE A 88 6.08 15.12 3.43
C PHE A 88 4.61 14.82 3.12
N LEU A 89 3.80 14.60 4.16
CA LEU A 89 2.38 14.35 4.00
C LEU A 89 1.69 15.55 3.36
N GLY A 90 1.92 16.77 3.84
CA GLY A 90 1.33 17.98 3.27
C GLY A 90 1.65 18.16 1.78
N LYS A 91 2.89 17.85 1.36
CA LYS A 91 3.30 17.94 -0.05
C LYS A 91 2.69 16.85 -0.93
N TYR A 92 2.73 15.59 -0.48
CA TYR A 92 2.47 14.45 -1.36
C TYR A 92 1.13 13.76 -1.15
N ILE A 93 0.49 13.85 0.02
CA ILE A 93 -0.68 13.02 0.35
C ILE A 93 -1.84 13.24 -0.60
N ASN A 94 -2.11 14.50 -0.94
CA ASN A 94 -3.20 14.87 -1.85
C ASN A 94 -2.95 14.25 -3.23
N GLN A 95 -1.72 14.37 -3.73
CA GLN A 95 -1.38 13.85 -5.05
C GLN A 95 -1.36 12.32 -5.09
N ILE A 96 -0.87 11.65 -4.02
CA ILE A 96 -0.94 10.20 -3.90
C ILE A 96 -2.40 9.75 -3.92
N PHE A 97 -3.28 10.44 -3.18
CA PHE A 97 -4.70 10.11 -3.12
C PHE A 97 -5.38 10.27 -4.49
N ILE A 98 -5.17 11.40 -5.17
CA ILE A 98 -5.71 11.66 -6.52
C ILE A 98 -5.26 10.58 -7.52
N GLU A 99 -3.96 10.30 -7.58
CA GLU A 99 -3.44 9.31 -8.54
C GLU A 99 -3.81 7.88 -8.15
N THR A 100 -3.99 7.59 -6.86
CA THR A 100 -4.52 6.30 -6.39
C THR A 100 -5.96 6.12 -6.84
N LEU A 101 -6.84 7.10 -6.63
CA LEU A 101 -8.22 7.06 -7.10
C LEU A 101 -8.30 6.93 -8.63
N ARG A 102 -7.45 7.66 -9.35
CA ARG A 102 -7.37 7.58 -10.81
C ARG A 102 -6.90 6.20 -11.28
N SER A 103 -5.91 5.61 -10.60
CA SER A 103 -5.45 4.26 -10.88
C SER A 103 -6.53 3.22 -10.60
N TRP A 104 -7.26 3.36 -9.49
CA TRP A 104 -8.37 2.50 -9.11
C TRP A 104 -9.51 2.57 -10.12
N GLY A 105 -9.93 3.78 -10.53
CA GLY A 105 -10.95 3.96 -11.55
C GLY A 105 -10.59 3.35 -12.91
N LYS A 106 -9.32 3.50 -13.35
CA LYS A 106 -8.86 2.84 -14.58
C LYS A 106 -8.80 1.32 -14.44
N THR A 107 -8.31 0.81 -13.32
CA THR A 107 -8.28 -0.63 -13.05
C THR A 107 -9.68 -1.21 -13.02
N LEU A 108 -10.63 -0.53 -12.38
CA LEU A 108 -12.04 -0.94 -12.33
C LEU A 108 -12.66 -0.98 -13.73
N LEU A 109 -12.46 0.08 -14.54
CA LEU A 109 -12.96 0.12 -15.92
C LEU A 109 -12.45 -1.08 -16.75
N TRP A 110 -11.15 -1.38 -16.65
CA TRP A 110 -10.58 -2.54 -17.34
C TRP A 110 -11.09 -3.86 -16.79
N SER A 111 -11.26 -3.98 -15.47
CA SER A 111 -11.76 -5.20 -14.81
C SER A 111 -13.21 -5.51 -15.19
N LEU A 112 -14.05 -4.47 -15.33
CA LEU A 112 -15.43 -4.59 -15.77
C LEU A 112 -15.53 -5.03 -17.23
N LEU A 113 -14.58 -4.60 -18.08
CA LEU A 113 -14.51 -5.06 -19.47
C LEU A 113 -13.99 -6.50 -19.55
N PHE A 114 -12.85 -6.77 -18.89
CA PHE A 114 -12.24 -8.09 -18.78
C PHE A 114 -11.38 -8.19 -17.50
N ILE A 115 -11.59 -9.26 -16.73
CA ILE A 115 -10.89 -9.48 -15.45
C ILE A 115 -9.35 -9.50 -15.62
N LEU A 116 -8.82 -10.23 -16.61
CA LEU A 116 -7.38 -10.39 -16.79
C LEU A 116 -6.66 -9.07 -17.16
N PRO A 117 -7.11 -8.28 -18.15
CA PRO A 117 -6.60 -6.93 -18.39
C PRO A 117 -6.71 -5.99 -17.20
N GLY A 118 -7.80 -6.06 -16.43
CA GLY A 118 -7.97 -5.31 -15.20
C GLY A 118 -6.91 -5.62 -14.16
N PHE A 119 -6.67 -6.90 -13.90
CA PHE A 119 -5.61 -7.36 -13.01
C PHE A 119 -4.22 -6.95 -13.49
N TRP A 120 -3.94 -7.04 -14.79
CA TRP A 120 -2.66 -6.56 -15.33
C TRP A 120 -2.47 -5.04 -15.13
N LYS A 121 -3.54 -4.26 -15.28
CA LYS A 121 -3.53 -2.81 -15.04
C LYS A 121 -3.31 -2.46 -13.57
N TYR A 122 -3.91 -3.23 -12.65
CA TYR A 122 -3.64 -3.11 -11.22
C TYR A 122 -2.14 -3.25 -10.92
N LEU A 123 -1.49 -4.28 -11.49
CA LEU A 123 -0.06 -4.48 -11.31
C LEU A 123 0.78 -3.35 -11.94
N GLU A 124 0.42 -2.90 -13.15
CA GLU A 124 1.08 -1.77 -13.82
C GLU A 124 1.03 -0.48 -13.00
N TYR A 125 -0.04 -0.25 -12.22
CA TYR A 125 -0.21 0.95 -11.40
C TYR A 125 0.32 0.83 -9.97
N SER A 126 0.88 -0.31 -9.58
CA SER A 126 1.51 -0.47 -8.26
C SER A 126 2.66 0.51 -7.99
N MET A 127 3.32 1.03 -9.05
CA MET A 127 4.45 1.97 -8.93
C MET A 127 4.02 3.44 -8.88
N VAL A 128 2.72 3.76 -8.95
CA VAL A 128 2.21 5.15 -8.96
C VAL A 128 2.66 5.95 -7.73
N PRO A 129 2.53 5.46 -6.47
CA PRO A 129 2.97 6.23 -5.29
C PRO A 129 4.47 6.54 -5.30
N PHE A 130 5.28 5.66 -5.87
CA PHE A 130 6.73 5.82 -5.98
C PHE A 130 7.07 6.97 -6.94
N ILE A 131 6.36 7.04 -8.07
CA ILE A 131 6.54 8.12 -9.05
C ILE A 131 6.11 9.45 -8.47
N VAL A 132 4.94 9.50 -7.81
CA VAL A 132 4.41 10.73 -7.21
C VAL A 132 5.35 11.30 -6.16
N THR A 133 5.99 10.44 -5.36
CA THR A 133 6.83 10.88 -4.25
C THR A 133 8.29 11.12 -4.63
N SER A 134 8.77 10.54 -5.73
CA SER A 134 10.22 10.43 -5.99
C SER A 134 10.66 10.81 -7.40
N SER A 135 9.75 11.20 -8.30
CA SER A 135 10.10 11.64 -9.66
C SER A 135 10.09 13.16 -9.80
N GLU A 136 11.25 13.75 -10.07
CA GLU A 136 11.35 15.20 -10.36
C GLU A 136 10.63 15.59 -11.65
N LYS A 137 10.62 14.71 -12.66
CA LYS A 137 9.89 14.94 -13.92
C LYS A 137 8.39 15.02 -13.69
N TYR A 138 7.88 14.30 -12.69
CA TYR A 138 6.48 14.34 -12.30
C TYR A 138 6.16 15.63 -11.53
N ASP A 139 7.00 16.01 -10.56
CA ASP A 139 6.88 17.30 -9.84
C ASP A 139 6.94 18.50 -10.82
N ALA A 140 7.68 18.38 -11.92
CA ALA A 140 7.75 19.38 -12.99
C ALA A 140 6.58 19.33 -14.00
N GLY A 141 5.60 18.44 -13.82
CA GLY A 141 4.45 18.27 -14.72
C GLY A 141 4.78 17.72 -16.11
N LYS A 142 5.99 17.15 -16.29
CA LYS A 142 6.47 16.68 -17.61
C LYS A 142 6.01 15.27 -17.96
N ILE A 143 5.58 14.48 -16.97
CA ILE A 143 5.15 13.08 -17.16
C ILE A 143 3.86 12.77 -16.39
N ASP A 144 3.09 11.84 -16.94
CA ASP A 144 1.89 11.29 -16.30
C ASP A 144 2.25 10.10 -15.40
N ALA A 145 1.75 10.08 -14.16
CA ALA A 145 2.10 9.05 -13.17
C ALA A 145 1.73 7.64 -13.62
N LEU A 146 0.55 7.45 -14.22
CA LEU A 146 0.08 6.12 -14.64
C LEU A 146 0.88 5.58 -15.82
N LYS A 147 1.22 6.44 -16.79
CA LYS A 147 2.10 6.05 -17.91
C LYS A 147 3.50 5.71 -17.42
N ALA A 148 4.08 6.53 -16.55
CA ALA A 148 5.38 6.27 -15.97
C ALA A 148 5.38 4.97 -15.14
N SER A 149 4.30 4.70 -14.40
CA SER A 149 4.15 3.48 -13.60
C SER A 149 4.14 2.25 -14.48
N SER A 150 3.36 2.32 -15.57
CA SER A 150 3.28 1.24 -16.56
C SER A 150 4.65 0.99 -17.22
N PHE A 151 5.41 2.05 -17.50
CA PHE A 151 6.74 1.93 -18.09
C PHE A 151 7.74 1.25 -17.15
N VAL A 152 7.84 1.72 -15.89
CA VAL A 152 8.71 1.11 -14.88
C VAL A 152 8.31 -0.34 -14.64
N PHE A 153 7.00 -0.60 -14.52
CA PHE A 153 6.47 -1.94 -14.33
C PHE A 153 6.88 -2.88 -15.45
N ARG A 154 6.58 -2.53 -16.72
CA ARG A 154 6.86 -3.41 -17.88
C ARG A 154 8.34 -3.74 -18.02
N LYS A 155 9.22 -2.82 -17.65
CA LYS A 155 10.67 -3.04 -17.72
C LYS A 155 11.17 -4.00 -16.64
N HIS A 156 10.55 -4.00 -15.46
CA HIS A 156 10.96 -4.82 -14.30
C HIS A 156 9.85 -5.79 -13.85
N TRP A 157 8.98 -6.21 -14.77
CA TRP A 157 7.72 -6.88 -14.43
C TRP A 157 7.93 -8.15 -13.61
N PHE A 158 8.95 -8.95 -13.93
CA PHE A 158 9.27 -10.18 -13.21
C PHE A 158 9.64 -9.92 -11.74
N ARG A 159 10.45 -8.88 -11.48
CA ARG A 159 10.86 -8.51 -10.12
C ARG A 159 9.68 -7.96 -9.32
N ILE A 160 8.91 -7.06 -9.93
CA ILE A 160 7.76 -6.44 -9.26
C ILE A 160 6.68 -7.48 -8.96
N ILE A 161 6.32 -8.32 -9.92
CA ILE A 161 5.35 -9.40 -9.69
C ILE A 161 5.88 -10.37 -8.62
N GLY A 162 7.16 -10.74 -8.64
CA GLY A 162 7.73 -11.60 -7.61
C GLY A 162 7.60 -11.01 -6.21
N ILE A 163 7.90 -9.72 -6.04
CA ILE A 163 7.75 -9.03 -4.75
C ILE A 163 6.27 -8.96 -4.34
N LEU A 164 5.38 -8.55 -5.25
CA LEU A 164 3.95 -8.48 -4.96
C LEU A 164 3.37 -9.85 -4.61
N PHE A 165 3.74 -10.89 -5.35
CA PHE A 165 3.30 -12.26 -5.11
C PHE A 165 3.74 -12.76 -3.72
N ILE A 166 5.01 -12.58 -3.36
CA ILE A 166 5.53 -13.05 -2.07
C ILE A 166 4.89 -12.28 -0.91
N PHE A 167 4.91 -10.95 -0.96
CA PHE A 167 4.56 -10.13 0.20
C PHE A 167 3.07 -9.78 0.31
N HIS A 168 2.33 -9.74 -0.80
CA HIS A 168 0.91 -9.36 -0.80
C HIS A 168 -0.04 -10.54 -1.04
N LEU A 169 0.47 -11.70 -1.45
CA LEU A 169 -0.35 -12.90 -1.65
C LEU A 169 0.13 -14.07 -0.79
N PHE A 170 1.35 -14.54 -0.99
CA PHE A 170 1.84 -15.78 -0.39
C PHE A 170 1.99 -15.70 1.13
N ILE A 171 2.71 -14.70 1.64
CA ILE A 171 2.90 -14.53 3.10
C ILE A 171 1.55 -14.23 3.80
N PRO A 172 0.72 -13.28 3.33
CA PRO A 172 -0.59 -13.05 3.94
C PRO A 172 -1.50 -14.28 3.94
N LEU A 173 -1.46 -15.11 2.88
CA LEU A 173 -2.23 -16.36 2.83
C LEU A 173 -1.80 -17.35 3.91
N ILE A 174 -0.49 -17.53 4.11
CA ILE A 174 0.06 -18.36 5.19
C ILE A 174 -0.33 -17.78 6.56
N MET A 175 -0.18 -16.47 6.75
CA MET A 175 -0.51 -15.80 8.00
C MET A 175 -1.99 -15.94 8.35
N ALA A 176 -2.88 -15.77 7.37
CA ALA A 176 -4.31 -15.99 7.55
C ALA A 176 -4.60 -17.46 7.89
N SER A 177 -3.99 -18.42 7.20
CA SER A 177 -4.25 -19.86 7.44
C SER A 177 -3.82 -20.33 8.83
N ILE A 178 -2.72 -19.80 9.36
CA ILE A 178 -2.13 -20.27 10.63
C ILE A 178 -2.62 -19.44 11.82
N PHE A 179 -2.83 -18.13 11.64
CA PHE A 179 -2.96 -17.18 12.75
C PHE A 179 -4.29 -16.43 12.81
N ASP A 180 -5.31 -16.81 12.05
CA ASP A 180 -6.58 -16.05 11.98
C ASP A 180 -7.22 -15.79 13.35
N SER A 181 -7.21 -16.81 14.23
CA SER A 181 -7.75 -16.74 15.59
C SER A 181 -7.02 -15.76 16.51
N TYR A 182 -5.79 -15.37 16.17
CA TYR A 182 -4.92 -14.51 16.97
C TYR A 182 -4.95 -13.04 16.54
N ARG A 183 -5.74 -12.70 15.51
CA ARG A 183 -5.77 -11.33 14.96
C ARG A 183 -6.67 -10.37 15.74
N LEU A 184 -7.61 -10.88 16.53
CA LEU A 184 -8.56 -10.10 17.31
C LEU A 184 -7.89 -9.48 18.54
N LEU A 185 -7.67 -8.15 18.55
CA LEU A 185 -7.12 -7.44 19.72
C LEU A 185 -7.91 -7.72 21.00
N TRP A 186 -9.24 -7.84 20.89
CA TRP A 186 -10.15 -8.02 22.02
C TRP A 186 -10.11 -9.42 22.63
N LYS A 187 -9.57 -10.42 21.91
CA LYS A 187 -9.44 -11.80 22.41
C LYS A 187 -8.00 -12.13 22.78
N THR A 188 -7.05 -11.73 21.93
CA THR A 188 -5.64 -12.13 22.03
C THR A 188 -4.74 -10.90 21.80
N PRO A 189 -4.74 -9.93 22.72
CA PRO A 189 -4.12 -8.61 22.51
C PRO A 189 -2.63 -8.70 22.21
N ILE A 190 -1.88 -9.53 22.95
CA ILE A 190 -0.43 -9.67 22.75
C ILE A 190 -0.13 -10.30 21.39
N ALA A 191 -0.83 -11.38 21.03
CA ALA A 191 -0.61 -12.06 19.75
C ALA A 191 -0.97 -11.16 18.57
N SER A 192 -2.10 -10.44 18.65
CA SER A 192 -2.53 -9.48 17.62
C SER A 192 -1.54 -8.32 17.46
N LEU A 193 -1.00 -7.77 18.55
CA LEU A 193 0.05 -6.74 18.46
C LEU A 193 1.35 -7.27 17.83
N MET A 194 1.75 -8.50 18.14
CA MET A 194 2.92 -9.13 17.52
C MET A 194 2.72 -9.39 16.03
N LEU A 195 1.53 -9.84 15.62
CA LEU A 195 1.17 -10.02 14.22
C LEU A 195 1.16 -8.68 13.47
N ASN A 196 0.57 -7.63 14.06
CA ASN A 196 0.60 -6.29 13.46
C ASN A 196 2.03 -5.72 13.34
N LEU A 197 2.92 -6.05 14.29
CA LEU A 197 4.33 -5.67 14.21
C LEU A 197 5.04 -6.38 13.06
N LEU A 198 4.76 -7.67 12.88
CA LEU A 198 5.25 -8.45 11.74
C LEU A 198 4.71 -7.89 10.42
N ASP A 199 3.41 -7.61 10.32
CA ASP A 199 2.79 -7.01 9.14
C ASP A 199 3.40 -5.64 8.81
N THR A 200 3.68 -4.83 9.82
CA THR A 200 4.39 -3.54 9.68
C THR A 200 5.78 -3.73 9.09
N TYR A 201 6.53 -4.72 9.60
CA TYR A 201 7.88 -5.01 9.11
C TYR A 201 7.87 -5.53 7.67
N LEU A 202 6.95 -6.45 7.36
CA LEU A 202 6.77 -7.01 6.01
C LEU A 202 6.37 -5.95 4.99
N LEU A 203 5.44 -5.05 5.35
CA LEU A 203 5.04 -3.92 4.52
C LEU A 203 6.23 -3.02 4.18
N LEU A 204 7.06 -2.70 5.18
CA LEU A 204 8.22 -1.84 5.02
C LEU A 204 9.29 -2.49 4.13
N ILE A 205 9.58 -3.78 4.33
CA ILE A 205 10.51 -4.53 3.44
C ILE A 205 9.96 -4.56 2.02
N SER A 206 8.70 -4.90 1.85
CA SER A 206 8.05 -5.01 0.54
C SER A 206 8.14 -3.67 -0.22
N THR A 207 7.80 -2.58 0.45
CA THR A 207 7.87 -1.23 -0.13
C THR A 207 9.31 -0.83 -0.43
N GLN A 208 10.28 -1.19 0.42
CA GLN A 208 11.70 -0.91 0.17
C GLN A 208 12.24 -1.68 -1.03
N LEU A 209 11.86 -2.95 -1.21
CA LEU A 209 12.25 -3.74 -2.37
C LEU A 209 11.68 -3.15 -3.65
N LEU A 210 10.41 -2.74 -3.64
CA LEU A 210 9.78 -2.04 -4.78
C LEU A 210 10.45 -0.69 -5.07
N PHE A 211 10.77 0.07 -4.01
CA PHE A 211 11.47 1.35 -4.14
C PHE A 211 12.86 1.18 -4.74
N ASN A 212 13.59 0.14 -4.37
CA ASN A 212 14.90 -0.17 -4.96
C ASN A 212 14.78 -0.49 -6.46
N VAL A 213 13.76 -1.25 -6.87
CA VAL A 213 13.48 -1.51 -8.29
C VAL A 213 13.18 -0.21 -9.04
N PHE A 214 12.41 0.69 -8.42
CA PHE A 214 12.14 2.02 -8.97
C PHE A 214 13.42 2.87 -9.09
N GLN A 215 14.27 2.91 -8.05
CA GLN A 215 15.52 3.67 -8.08
C GLN A 215 16.52 3.16 -9.11
N ASP A 216 16.61 1.84 -9.30
CA ASP A 216 17.47 1.25 -10.34
C ASP A 216 17.09 1.78 -11.74
N GLU A 217 15.81 2.08 -11.97
CA GLU A 217 15.36 2.66 -13.22
C GLU A 217 15.71 4.14 -13.34
N VAL A 218 15.48 4.93 -12.28
CA VAL A 218 15.81 6.37 -12.28
C VAL A 218 17.30 6.59 -12.49
N LYS A 219 18.15 5.87 -11.75
CA LYS A 219 19.63 5.97 -11.87
C LYS A 219 20.14 5.63 -13.28
N ARG A 220 19.54 4.64 -13.94
CA ARG A 220 19.91 4.27 -15.31
C ARG A 220 19.49 5.32 -16.32
N HIS A 221 18.40 6.03 -16.08
CA HIS A 221 17.92 7.06 -17.00
C HIS A 221 18.73 8.35 -16.89
N ASP A 222 19.27 8.68 -15.71
CA ASP A 222 20.17 9.82 -15.50
C ASP A 222 21.62 9.53 -15.89
N ALA A 223 22.04 8.27 -15.98
CA ALA A 223 23.39 7.88 -16.43
C ALA A 223 23.57 7.87 -17.97
N HIS A 224 22.49 8.07 -18.72
CA HIS A 224 22.48 8.05 -20.20
C HIS A 224 22.07 9.39 -20.81
N VAL A 225 22.10 10.47 -20.02
CA VAL A 225 21.97 11.87 -20.45
C VAL A 225 23.24 12.61 -20.04
#